data_AF-A0A398B1C6-F1
#
_entry.id   AF-A0A398B1C6-F1
#
_cell.length_a   1.000
_cell.length_b   1.000
_cell.length_c   1.000
_cell.angle_alpha   90.00
_cell.angle_beta   90.00
_cell.angle_gamma   90.00
#
_symmetry.space_group_name_H-M   'P 1'
#
loop_
_entity.id
_entity.type
_entity.pdbx_description
1 polymer ?
#
loop_
_entity_poly.entity_id
_entity_poly.type
_entity_poly.pdbx_seq_one_letter_code
_entity_poly.pdbx_strand_id
1 'polypeptide(L)'
;MLPKLTLAPVDIHINGNDFSSGKPIEFNPSDIETSRYYSYLDLLLVKDLDAKTESVLLIERLGASPQPEKSNWRFFWISKDGKVKEELFNNKERKQQSSRTYLINKSATAGNHLEYKTRVLGGFPTYLYPIGYPWLSFLAGAVLAAYGLTRLAKKGQVM
;
A
#
# COMPACT_ATOMS: atom_id res chain seq x y z
N MET A 1 -1.38 -26.96 -24.01
CA MET A 1 -1.68 -25.55 -24.33
C MET A 1 -2.04 -24.89 -23.01
N LEU A 2 -1.18 -24.02 -22.47
CA LEU A 2 -1.53 -23.32 -21.23
C LEU A 2 -2.71 -22.37 -21.53
N PRO A 3 -3.75 -22.35 -20.69
CA PRO A 3 -4.91 -21.49 -20.93
C PRO A 3 -4.48 -20.02 -20.95
N LYS A 4 -5.04 -19.27 -21.91
CA LYS A 4 -4.82 -17.82 -22.06
C LYS A 4 -5.46 -17.08 -20.87
N LEU A 5 -5.01 -15.85 -20.63
CA LEU A 5 -5.70 -14.89 -19.76
C LEU A 5 -7.20 -14.93 -20.02
N THR A 6 -7.99 -15.20 -18.98
CA THR A 6 -9.43 -15.43 -19.09
C THR A 6 -10.18 -14.48 -18.18
N LEU A 7 -11.35 -14.03 -18.64
CA LEU A 7 -12.29 -13.23 -17.87
C LEU A 7 -13.35 -14.15 -17.29
N ALA A 8 -13.51 -14.15 -15.98
CA ALA A 8 -14.53 -14.94 -15.30
C ALA A 8 -15.15 -14.13 -14.14
N PRO A 9 -16.47 -14.25 -13.91
CA PRO A 9 -17.09 -13.66 -12.74
C PRO A 9 -16.58 -14.33 -11.46
N VAL A 10 -16.64 -13.61 -10.35
CA VAL A 10 -16.32 -14.12 -9.01
C VAL A 10 -17.59 -14.16 -8.20
N ASP A 11 -17.89 -15.35 -7.67
CA ASP A 11 -18.97 -15.53 -6.72
C ASP A 11 -18.43 -15.45 -5.28
N ILE A 12 -18.99 -14.53 -4.48
CA ILE A 12 -18.56 -14.26 -3.11
C ILE A 12 -19.74 -14.53 -2.18
N HIS A 13 -19.67 -15.64 -1.43
CA HIS A 13 -20.68 -15.98 -0.44
C HIS A 13 -20.12 -15.84 0.97
N ILE A 14 -20.77 -15.03 1.81
CA ILE A 14 -20.39 -14.81 3.21
C ILE A 14 -21.60 -15.09 4.09
N ASN A 15 -21.48 -16.08 4.97
CA ASN A 15 -22.56 -16.51 5.88
C ASN A 15 -23.88 -16.82 5.16
N GLY A 16 -23.80 -17.45 3.98
CA GLY A 16 -24.95 -17.83 3.16
C GLY A 16 -25.56 -16.69 2.34
N ASN A 17 -25.09 -15.45 2.49
CA ASN A 17 -25.51 -14.32 1.69
C ASN A 17 -24.57 -14.12 0.49
N ASP A 18 -25.13 -13.72 -0.64
CA ASP A 18 -24.41 -13.43 -1.87
C ASP A 18 -23.97 -11.96 -1.90
N PHE A 19 -22.66 -11.74 -2.07
CA PHE A 19 -22.00 -10.44 -2.20
C PHE A 19 -21.31 -10.26 -3.55
N SER A 20 -21.57 -11.15 -4.51
CA SER A 20 -20.94 -11.18 -5.82
C SER A 20 -21.19 -9.88 -6.59
N SER A 21 -20.17 -9.36 -7.28
CA SER A 21 -20.35 -8.18 -8.14
C SER A 21 -20.88 -8.55 -9.53
N GLY A 22 -20.78 -9.83 -9.91
CA GLY A 22 -21.01 -10.32 -11.27
C GLY A 22 -20.02 -9.76 -12.31
N LYS A 23 -19.05 -8.93 -11.89
CA LYS A 23 -18.07 -8.33 -12.77
C LYS A 23 -16.95 -9.35 -13.02
N PRO A 24 -16.55 -9.57 -14.28
CA PRO A 24 -15.47 -10.47 -14.55
C PRO A 24 -14.14 -9.90 -14.04
N ILE A 25 -13.33 -10.76 -13.44
CA ILE A 25 -11.93 -10.49 -13.15
C ILE A 25 -11.05 -11.17 -14.20
N GLU A 26 -9.87 -10.61 -14.43
CA GLU A 26 -8.85 -11.26 -15.24
C GLU A 26 -8.09 -12.25 -14.36
N PHE A 27 -8.02 -13.50 -14.81
CA PHE A 27 -7.18 -14.50 -14.16
C PHE A 27 -6.36 -15.27 -15.20
N ASN A 28 -5.11 -15.55 -14.84
CA ASN A 28 -4.25 -16.44 -15.61
C ASN A 28 -4.12 -17.76 -14.83
N PRO A 29 -4.70 -18.87 -15.32
CA PRO A 29 -4.61 -20.16 -14.63
C PRO A 29 -3.18 -20.69 -14.55
N SER A 30 -2.26 -20.15 -15.37
CA SER A 30 -0.85 -20.52 -15.34
C SER A 30 -0.07 -19.82 -14.22
N ASP A 31 -0.63 -18.76 -13.60
CA ASP A 31 0.02 -17.91 -12.58
C ASP A 31 -0.61 -18.07 -11.18
N ILE A 32 -1.36 -19.17 -10.93
CA ILE A 32 -2.10 -19.40 -9.68
C ILE A 32 -1.17 -19.35 -8.45
N GLU A 33 0.09 -19.76 -8.58
CA GLU A 33 1.05 -19.79 -7.46
C GLU A 33 1.85 -18.48 -7.29
N THR A 34 1.84 -17.58 -8.28
CA THR A 34 2.86 -16.51 -8.40
C THR A 34 2.28 -15.12 -8.68
N SER A 35 0.96 -14.99 -8.79
CA SER A 35 0.28 -13.78 -9.27
C SER A 35 0.48 -12.56 -8.35
N ARG A 36 1.61 -11.86 -8.52
CA ARG A 36 1.84 -10.50 -8.01
C ARG A 36 1.11 -9.44 -8.83
N TYR A 37 0.71 -9.78 -10.06
CA TYR A 37 0.22 -8.83 -11.08
C TYR A 37 -1.28 -8.97 -11.38
N TYR A 38 -1.87 -10.14 -11.16
CA TYR A 38 -3.27 -10.45 -11.47
C TYR A 38 -4.07 -10.85 -10.23
N SER A 39 -3.66 -10.40 -9.03
CA SER A 39 -4.49 -10.57 -7.84
C SER A 39 -5.63 -9.55 -7.91
N TYR A 40 -6.83 -10.00 -8.25
CA TYR A 40 -8.05 -9.18 -8.20
C TYR A 40 -8.85 -9.41 -6.91
N LEU A 41 -8.48 -10.43 -6.13
CA LEU A 41 -9.17 -10.84 -4.91
C LEU A 41 -8.15 -11.40 -3.92
N ASP A 42 -8.22 -10.98 -2.66
CA ASP A 42 -7.39 -11.54 -1.60
C ASP A 42 -8.03 -11.34 -0.21
N LEU A 43 -7.54 -12.11 0.77
CA LEU A 43 -8.01 -12.14 2.14
C LEU A 43 -6.89 -11.76 3.11
N LEU A 44 -7.18 -10.82 4.01
CA LEU A 44 -6.29 -10.41 5.09
C LEU A 44 -6.94 -10.67 6.45
N LEU A 45 -6.15 -11.13 7.41
CA LEU A 45 -6.51 -11.05 8.81
C LEU A 45 -6.06 -9.70 9.35
N VAL A 46 -7.00 -8.85 9.77
CA VAL A 46 -6.72 -7.50 10.26
C VAL A 46 -7.01 -7.44 11.75
N LYS A 47 -6.04 -6.94 12.51
CA LYS A 47 -6.15 -6.71 13.95
C LYS A 47 -6.10 -5.21 14.22
N ASP A 48 -7.17 -4.69 14.81
CA ASP A 48 -7.19 -3.35 15.36
C ASP A 48 -6.66 -3.43 16.80
N LEU A 49 -5.50 -2.84 17.04
CA LEU A 49 -4.84 -2.89 18.35
C LEU A 49 -5.51 -1.94 19.37
N ASP A 50 -6.09 -0.84 18.90
CA ASP A 50 -6.73 0.17 19.74
C ASP A 50 -8.10 -0.33 20.20
N ALA A 51 -8.90 -0.83 19.26
CA ALA A 51 -10.21 -1.43 19.55
C ALA A 51 -10.11 -2.87 20.09
N LYS A 52 -8.92 -3.49 20.02
CA LYS A 52 -8.68 -4.91 20.34
C LYS A 52 -9.60 -5.86 19.59
N THR A 53 -9.92 -5.54 18.34
CA THR A 53 -10.80 -6.35 17.49
C THR A 53 -10.00 -7.05 16.39
N GLU A 54 -10.53 -8.18 15.93
CA GLU A 54 -10.00 -8.92 14.79
C GLU A 54 -11.10 -9.07 13.75
N SER A 55 -10.73 -8.96 12.47
CA SER A 55 -11.65 -9.09 11.35
C SER A 55 -10.95 -9.76 10.19
N VAL A 56 -11.70 -10.55 9.43
CA VAL A 56 -11.26 -10.99 8.11
C VAL A 56 -11.66 -9.91 7.12
N LEU A 57 -10.71 -9.47 6.30
CA LEU A 57 -10.93 -8.50 5.26
C LEU A 57 -10.78 -9.17 3.90
N LEU A 58 -11.86 -9.22 3.13
CA LEU A 58 -11.81 -9.55 1.71
C LEU A 58 -11.67 -8.27 0.90
N ILE A 59 -10.69 -8.22 0.00
CA ILE A 59 -10.44 -7.08 -0.88
C ILE A 59 -10.60 -7.54 -2.31
N GLU A 60 -11.52 -6.91 -3.04
CA GLU A 60 -11.74 -7.13 -4.47
C GLU A 60 -11.38 -5.86 -5.25
N ARG A 61 -10.57 -6.00 -6.30
CA ARG A 61 -10.34 -4.91 -7.26
C ARG A 61 -11.43 -4.92 -8.32
N LEU A 62 -12.15 -3.81 -8.44
CA LEU A 62 -13.20 -3.65 -9.43
C LEU A 62 -12.63 -3.14 -10.76
N GLY A 63 -12.31 -4.08 -11.65
CA GLY A 63 -11.92 -3.83 -13.03
C GLY A 63 -10.42 -3.58 -13.26
N ALA A 64 -9.99 -3.89 -14.48
CA ALA A 64 -8.62 -3.78 -14.96
C ALA A 64 -8.38 -2.42 -15.64
N SER A 65 -8.42 -1.31 -14.90
CA SER A 65 -8.03 -0.02 -15.49
C SER A 65 -6.50 0.08 -15.56
N PRO A 66 -5.92 0.37 -16.74
CA PRO A 66 -4.50 0.67 -16.84
C PRO A 66 -4.12 1.99 -16.15
N GLN A 67 -5.12 2.83 -15.81
CA GLN A 67 -4.93 4.03 -14.99
C GLN A 67 -5.15 3.70 -13.51
N PRO A 68 -4.10 3.71 -12.67
CA PRO A 68 -4.22 3.39 -11.25
C PRO A 68 -5.23 4.30 -10.55
N GLU A 69 -5.28 5.58 -10.88
CA GLU A 69 -6.21 6.58 -10.31
C GLU A 69 -7.69 6.32 -10.61
N LYS A 70 -8.02 5.44 -11.56
CA LYS A 70 -9.41 5.04 -11.84
C LYS A 70 -9.79 3.71 -11.21
N SER A 71 -8.82 3.04 -10.57
CA SER A 71 -9.07 1.76 -9.91
C SER A 71 -9.93 1.96 -8.66
N ASN A 72 -10.88 1.05 -8.48
CA ASN A 72 -11.74 0.99 -7.32
C ASN A 72 -11.56 -0.37 -6.65
N TRP A 73 -11.72 -0.40 -5.33
CA TRP A 73 -11.70 -1.63 -4.55
C TRP A 73 -12.94 -1.71 -3.69
N ARG A 74 -13.40 -2.93 -3.49
CA ARG A 74 -14.49 -3.27 -2.58
C ARG A 74 -13.90 -4.03 -1.41
N PHE A 75 -14.18 -3.55 -0.21
CA PHE A 75 -13.70 -4.10 1.04
C PHE A 75 -14.87 -4.73 1.77
N PHE A 76 -14.75 -5.98 2.17
CA PHE A 76 -15.70 -6.64 3.05
C PHE A 76 -15.03 -6.92 4.38
N TRP A 77 -15.39 -6.14 5.38
CA TRP A 77 -14.96 -6.33 6.76
C TRP A 77 -15.91 -7.34 7.41
N ILE A 78 -15.39 -8.53 7.69
CA ILE A 78 -16.10 -9.62 8.32
C ILE A 78 -15.62 -9.69 9.77
N SER A 79 -16.45 -9.26 10.69
CA SER A 79 -16.16 -9.32 12.12
C SER A 79 -16.26 -10.76 12.64
N LYS A 80 -15.71 -10.98 13.84
CA LYS A 80 -15.74 -12.30 14.51
C LYS A 80 -17.16 -12.84 14.75
N ASP A 81 -18.16 -11.98 14.92
CA ASP A 81 -19.58 -12.35 15.04
C ASP A 81 -20.28 -12.54 13.68
N GLY A 82 -19.54 -12.47 12.57
CA GLY A 82 -20.05 -12.73 11.23
C GLY A 82 -20.79 -11.55 10.59
N LYS A 83 -20.75 -10.36 11.19
CA LYS A 83 -21.29 -9.15 10.55
C LYS A 83 -20.37 -8.73 9.41
N VAL A 84 -20.97 -8.40 8.28
CA VAL A 84 -20.27 -7.93 7.10
C VAL A 84 -20.52 -6.45 6.94
N LYS A 85 -19.44 -5.67 6.83
CA LYS A 85 -19.50 -4.27 6.43
C LYS A 85 -18.79 -4.11 5.08
N GLU A 86 -19.55 -3.69 4.08
CA GLU A 86 -19.03 -3.35 2.76
C GLU A 86 -18.56 -1.89 2.74
N GLU A 87 -17.42 -1.64 2.10
CA GLU A 87 -16.88 -0.31 1.85
C GLU A 87 -16.29 -0.24 0.44
N LEU A 88 -16.63 0.82 -0.29
CA LEU A 88 -16.03 1.12 -1.59
C LEU A 88 -14.90 2.12 -1.42
N PHE A 89 -13.76 1.84 -2.02
CA PHE A 89 -12.58 2.71 -1.99
C PHE A 89 -12.15 3.08 -3.40
N ASN A 90 -12.00 4.37 -3.66
CA ASN A 90 -11.49 4.90 -4.91
C ASN A 90 -10.03 5.35 -4.74
N ASN A 91 -9.13 5.00 -5.67
CA ASN A 91 -7.72 5.37 -5.55
C ASN A 91 -7.48 6.89 -5.48
N LYS A 92 -8.41 7.72 -5.96
CA LYS A 92 -8.33 9.19 -5.84
C LYS A 92 -8.31 9.64 -4.38
N GLU A 93 -8.92 8.88 -3.49
CA GLU A 93 -9.05 9.18 -2.06
C GLU A 93 -7.84 8.71 -1.23
N ARG A 94 -6.87 8.03 -1.87
CA ARG A 94 -5.70 7.41 -1.19
C ARG A 94 -4.87 8.35 -0.32
N LYS A 95 -4.92 9.65 -0.60
CA LYS A 95 -4.22 10.68 0.21
C LYS A 95 -4.87 10.87 1.59
N GLN A 96 -6.17 10.66 1.71
CA GLN A 96 -6.93 10.85 2.94
C GLN A 96 -7.05 9.54 3.73
N GLN A 97 -6.99 8.39 3.05
CA GLN A 97 -7.17 7.06 3.64
C GLN A 97 -5.94 6.18 3.38
N SER A 98 -4.81 6.56 3.97
CA SER A 98 -3.53 5.84 3.79
C SER A 98 -3.58 4.39 4.29
N SER A 99 -4.39 4.10 5.31
CA SER A 99 -4.59 2.74 5.83
C SER A 99 -5.23 1.80 4.79
N ARG A 100 -6.19 2.27 4.00
CA ARG A 100 -6.80 1.49 2.90
C ARG A 100 -5.79 1.18 1.82
N THR A 101 -4.93 2.15 1.51
CA THR A 101 -3.83 1.97 0.54
C THR A 101 -2.83 0.95 1.05
N TYR A 102 -2.51 0.97 2.35
CA TYR A 102 -1.65 -0.03 2.97
C TYR A 102 -2.23 -1.44 2.84
N LEU A 103 -3.52 -1.61 3.13
CA LEU A 103 -4.19 -2.91 3.02
C LEU A 103 -4.18 -3.44 1.58
N ILE A 104 -4.50 -2.60 0.59
CA ILE A 104 -4.44 -2.97 -0.84
C ILE A 104 -3.03 -3.38 -1.27
N ASN A 105 -2.01 -2.64 -0.80
CA ASN A 105 -0.62 -2.99 -1.10
C ASN A 105 -0.20 -4.29 -0.43
N LYS A 106 -0.73 -4.59 0.76
CA LYS A 106 -0.47 -5.84 1.48
C LYS A 106 -1.14 -7.03 0.82
N SER A 107 -2.33 -6.86 0.27
CA SER A 107 -3.08 -7.91 -0.44
C SER A 107 -2.62 -8.15 -1.88
N ALA A 108 -1.64 -7.37 -2.37
CA ALA A 108 -1.23 -7.35 -3.77
C ALA A 108 -2.37 -7.09 -4.79
N THR A 109 -3.57 -6.68 -4.32
CA THR A 109 -4.76 -6.54 -5.18
C THR A 109 -4.77 -5.28 -6.03
N ALA A 110 -3.71 -4.48 -5.99
CA ALA A 110 -3.54 -3.34 -6.90
C ALA A 110 -2.92 -3.74 -8.25
N GLY A 111 -2.36 -4.95 -8.37
CA GLY A 111 -1.56 -5.40 -9.53
C GLY A 111 -0.20 -4.70 -9.67
N ASN A 112 -0.03 -3.51 -9.07
CA ASN A 112 1.22 -2.79 -8.87
C ASN A 112 1.19 -2.08 -7.51
N HIS A 113 2.35 -1.83 -6.90
CA HIS A 113 2.42 -1.12 -5.63
C HIS A 113 1.88 0.31 -5.77
N LEU A 114 0.84 0.64 -4.98
CA LEU A 114 0.32 2.00 -4.89
C LEU A 114 1.26 2.83 -4.01
N GLU A 115 1.91 3.82 -4.60
CA GLU A 115 2.74 4.74 -3.83
C GLU A 115 1.93 5.50 -2.77
N TYR A 116 2.50 5.62 -1.57
CA TYR A 116 1.97 6.50 -0.54
C TYR A 116 2.17 7.96 -0.97
N LYS A 117 1.07 8.68 -1.20
CA LYS A 117 1.12 10.13 -1.40
C LYS A 117 1.36 10.81 -0.05
N THR A 118 2.61 10.89 0.40
CA THR A 118 2.98 11.70 1.57
C THR A 118 2.99 13.18 1.21
N ARG A 119 2.53 14.06 2.12
CA ARG A 119 2.63 15.52 1.92
C ARG A 119 4.08 16.03 1.99
N VAL A 120 5.00 15.25 2.56
CA VAL A 120 6.39 15.65 2.84
C VAL A 120 7.16 15.96 1.55
N LEU A 121 6.91 15.20 0.47
CA LEU A 121 7.55 15.41 -0.84
C LEU A 121 6.63 16.08 -1.87
N GLY A 122 5.42 16.49 -1.46
CA GLY A 122 4.45 17.09 -2.38
C GLY A 122 4.68 18.58 -2.68
N GLY A 123 5.52 19.26 -1.88
CA GLY A 123 5.79 20.69 -1.99
C GLY A 123 7.22 21.06 -2.40
N PHE A 124 8.17 20.13 -2.30
CA PHE A 124 9.56 20.33 -2.73
C PHE A 124 9.80 19.55 -4.03
N PRO A 125 10.59 20.04 -5.00
CA PRO A 125 10.83 19.30 -6.22
C PRO A 125 11.52 17.98 -5.85
N THR A 126 10.82 16.86 -6.05
CA THR A 126 11.31 15.51 -5.72
C THR A 126 12.66 15.21 -6.36
N TYR A 127 13.01 15.91 -7.44
CA TYR A 127 14.31 15.83 -8.13
C TYR A 127 15.47 16.50 -7.39
N LEU A 128 15.21 17.49 -6.53
CA LEU A 128 16.25 18.15 -5.76
C LEU A 128 16.62 17.37 -4.50
N TYR A 129 15.76 16.48 -4.03
CA TYR A 129 16.02 15.72 -2.80
C TYR A 129 17.22 14.76 -2.92
N PRO A 130 17.36 13.94 -3.98
CA PRO A 130 18.51 13.06 -4.16
C PRO A 130 19.83 13.82 -4.34
N ILE A 131 19.78 15.07 -4.79
CA ILE A 131 20.97 15.91 -5.02
C ILE A 131 21.28 16.69 -3.74
N GLY A 132 20.33 17.44 -3.21
CA GLY A 132 20.52 18.32 -2.07
C GLY A 132 20.76 17.57 -0.76
N TYR A 133 20.07 16.45 -0.53
CA TYR A 133 20.15 15.75 0.75
C TYR A 133 21.56 15.20 1.06
N PRO A 134 22.27 14.52 0.13
CA PRO A 134 23.65 14.09 0.37
C PRO A 134 24.61 15.24 0.61
N TRP A 135 24.55 16.30 -0.21
CA TRP A 135 25.48 17.43 -0.10
C TRP A 135 25.26 18.26 1.16
N LEU A 136 24.01 18.54 1.53
CA LEU A 136 23.70 19.28 2.75
C LEU A 136 24.05 18.47 4.00
N SER A 137 23.80 17.16 3.99
CA SER A 137 24.18 16.27 5.10
C SER A 137 25.70 16.18 5.23
N PHE A 138 26.43 16.10 4.12
CA PHE A 138 27.89 16.15 4.12
C PHE A 138 28.43 17.47 4.69
N LEU A 139 27.90 18.61 4.24
CA LEU A 139 28.30 19.92 4.75
C LEU A 139 28.02 20.07 6.24
N ALA A 140 26.84 19.65 6.70
CA ALA A 140 26.50 19.68 8.13
C ALA A 140 27.45 18.78 8.94
N GLY A 141 27.76 17.59 8.45
CA GLY A 141 28.74 16.69 9.06
C GLY A 141 30.15 17.29 9.12
N ALA A 142 30.60 17.93 8.04
CA ALA A 142 31.90 18.59 7.97
C ALA A 142 32.02 19.75 8.97
N VAL A 143 30.97 20.57 9.10
CA VAL A 143 30.92 21.67 10.08
C VAL A 143 30.98 21.12 11.51
N LEU A 144 30.22 20.07 11.82
CA LEU A 144 30.24 19.43 13.14
C LEU A 144 31.60 18.80 13.45
N ALA A 145 32.23 18.15 12.47
CA ALA A 145 33.56 17.57 12.63
C ALA A 145 34.63 18.66 12.87
N ALA A 146 34.60 19.75 12.10
CA ALA A 146 35.50 20.88 12.30
C ALA A 146 35.30 21.53 13.68
N TYR A 147 34.05 21.70 14.10
CA TYR A 147 33.73 22.19 15.45
C TYR A 147 34.27 21.26 16.55
N GLY A 148 34.09 19.95 16.39
CA GLY A 148 34.63 18.95 17.33
C GLY A 148 36.16 19.00 17.42
N LEU A 149 36.84 19.11 16.28
CA LEU A 149 38.30 19.22 16.22
C LEU A 149 38.81 20.50 16.91
N THR A 150 38.17 21.65 16.68
CA THR A 150 38.56 22.90 17.36
C THR A 150 38.35 22.85 18.87
N ARG A 151 37.28 22.17 19.34
CA ARG A 151 37.03 21.93 20.77
C ARG A 151 38.09 21.02 21.40
N LEU A 152 38.47 19.94 20.71
CA LEU A 152 39.50 19.01 21.17
C LEU A 152 40.89 19.65 21.23
N ALA A 153 41.27 20.39 20.18
CA ALA A 153 42.55 21.11 20.13
C ALA A 153 42.67 22.14 21.25
N LYS A 154 41.60 22.90 21.55
CA LYS A 154 41.58 23.83 22.69
C LYS A 154 41.69 23.13 24.04
N LYS A 155 41.17 21.90 24.18
CA LYS A 155 41.24 21.13 25.43
C LYS A 155 42.64 20.56 25.68
N GLY A 156 43.38 20.23 24.62
CA GLY A 156 44.77 19.74 24.71
C GLY A 156 45.83 20.82 24.97
N GLN A 157 45.51 22.11 24.78
CA GLN A 157 46.41 23.23 25.12
C GLN A 157 46.26 23.74 26.58
N VAL A 158 45.30 23.19 27.33
CA VAL A 158 45.02 23.57 28.73
C VAL A 158 45.44 22.46 29.72
N MET A 159 46.17 21.45 29.24
CA MET A 159 46.94 20.49 30.04
C MET A 159 48.42 20.81 29.92
#